data_AF-A0A349EIM0-F1
#
_entry.id   AF-A0A349EIM0-F1
#
_cell.length_a   1.000
_cell.length_b   1.000
_cell.length_c   1.000
_cell.angle_alpha   90.00
_cell.angle_beta   90.00
_cell.angle_gamma   90.00
#
_symmetry.space_group_name_H-M   'P 1'
#
loop_
_entity.id
_entity.type
_entity.pdbx_description
1 polymer ?
#
loop_
_entity_poly.entity_id
_entity_poly.type
_entity_poly.pdbx_seq_one_letter_code
_entity_poly.pdbx_strand_id
1 'polypeptide(L)' 'GRPESVIVAPRLAQLPNSLGTRIEQPVLEWYQPDGQTRQWRVTAQQGWIAADQQWVRLEEVRGTYEPKP' A
#
# COMPACT_ATOMS: atom_id res chain seq x y z
N GLY A 1 13.78 8.20 -10.03
CA GLY A 1 12.69 8.99 -9.43
C GLY A 1 12.20 8.27 -8.19
N ARG A 2 11.65 8.98 -7.21
CA ARG A 2 10.93 8.30 -6.11
C ARG A 2 9.68 7.63 -6.68
N PRO A 3 9.27 6.47 -6.14
CA PRO A 3 8.07 5.79 -6.59
C PRO A 3 6.83 6.65 -6.31
N GLU A 4 5.86 6.61 -7.23
CA GLU A 4 4.58 7.34 -7.11
C GLU A 4 3.73 6.81 -5.93
N SER A 5 3.96 5.56 -5.52
CA SER A 5 3.31 4.92 -4.38
C SER A 5 4.27 4.00 -3.60
N VAL A 6 4.09 3.93 -2.28
CA VAL A 6 4.90 3.10 -1.38
C VAL A 6 3.98 2.32 -0.45
N ILE A 7 4.25 1.02 -0.31
CA ILE A 7 3.62 0.15 0.69
C ILE A 7 4.63 -0.13 1.78
N VAL A 8 4.30 0.21 3.02
CA VAL A 8 5.10 -0.11 4.20
C VAL A 8 4.29 -1.05 5.07
N ALA A 9 4.85 -2.20 5.41
CA ALA A 9 4.22 -3.14 6.33
C ALA A 9 5.26 -3.71 7.30
N PRO A 10 4.96 -3.83 8.61
CA PRO A 10 5.84 -4.45 9.58
C PRO A 10 6.09 -5.94 9.30
N ARG A 11 5.15 -6.62 8.62
CA ARG A 11 5.25 -8.03 8.27
C ARG A 11 4.81 -8.29 6.84
N LEU A 12 5.65 -9.04 6.14
CA LEU A 12 5.50 -9.45 4.75
C LEU A 12 5.68 -10.97 4.72
N ALA A 13 4.70 -11.68 4.18
CA ALA A 13 4.77 -13.13 4.00
C ALA A 13 4.45 -13.48 2.55
N GLN A 14 5.46 -13.94 1.82
CA GLN A 14 5.26 -14.45 0.46
C GLN A 14 4.53 -15.79 0.53
N LEU A 15 3.45 -15.92 -0.22
CA LEU A 15 2.63 -17.13 -0.24
C LEU A 15 3.18 -18.11 -1.28
N PRO A 16 3.07 -19.43 -1.04
CA PRO A 16 3.54 -20.45 -1.99
C PRO A 16 2.76 -20.39 -3.30
N ASN A 17 3.28 -21.07 -4.33
CA ASN A 17 2.62 -21.26 -5.63
C ASN A 17 2.24 -19.94 -6.33
N SER A 18 3.06 -18.89 -6.17
CA SER A 18 2.79 -17.58 -6.78
C SER A 18 1.42 -17.02 -6.39
N LEU A 19 1.00 -17.24 -5.15
CA LEU A 19 -0.23 -16.66 -4.62
C LEU A 19 -0.04 -15.22 -4.11
N GLY A 20 1.11 -14.59 -4.36
CA GLY A 20 1.37 -13.20 -3.99
C GLY A 20 1.96 -13.04 -2.59
N THR A 21 1.72 -11.89 -1.97
CA THR A 21 2.29 -11.52 -0.66
C THR A 21 1.20 -11.06 0.29
N ARG A 22 1.10 -11.70 1.46
CA ARG A 22 0.28 -11.20 2.56
C ARG A 22 1.04 -10.10 3.30
N ILE A 23 0.34 -9.01 3.61
CA ILE A 23 0.85 -7.87 4.36
C ILE A 23 -0.01 -7.63 5.59
N GLU A 24 0.61 -7.48 6.76
CA GLU A 24 -0.10 -7.18 8.01
C GLU A 24 0.15 -5.73 8.40
N GLN A 25 -0.92 -5.04 8.81
CA GLN A 25 -0.92 -3.63 9.20
C GLN A 25 -0.25 -2.69 8.18
N PRO A 26 -0.59 -2.78 6.87
CA PRO A 26 0.08 -1.96 5.88
C PRO A 26 -0.33 -0.49 5.97
N VAL A 27 0.63 0.37 5.61
CA VAL A 27 0.46 1.79 5.33
C VAL A 27 0.79 2.00 3.86
N LEU A 28 -0.17 2.51 3.11
CA LEU A 28 -0.04 2.83 1.70
C LEU A 28 0.00 4.35 1.55
N GLU A 29 1.04 4.85 0.90
CA GLU A 29 1.27 6.28 0.70
C GLU A 29 1.43 6.58 -0.78
N TRP A 30 0.73 7.60 -1.27
CA TRP A 30 0.92 8.15 -2.61
C TRP A 30 1.55 9.52 -2.54
N TYR A 31 2.44 9.81 -3.49
CA TYR A 31 3.17 11.06 -3.57
C TYR A 31 2.84 11.80 -4.87
N GLN A 32 2.98 13.12 -4.88
CA GLN A 32 2.98 13.90 -6.13
C GLN A 32 4.17 13.50 -7.02
N PRO A 33 4.18 13.91 -8.30
CA PRO A 33 5.31 13.67 -9.20
C PRO A 33 6.65 14.23 -8.67
N ASP A 34 6.61 15.18 -7.73
CA ASP A 34 7.77 15.69 -7.00
C ASP A 34 8.43 14.64 -6.07
N GLY A 35 7.73 13.53 -5.78
CA GLY A 35 8.14 12.45 -4.89
C GLY A 35 8.27 12.84 -3.41
N GLN A 36 7.86 14.05 -3.05
CA GLN A 36 8.05 14.63 -1.71
C GLN A 36 6.72 14.93 -1.04
N THR A 37 5.76 15.47 -1.79
CA THR A 37 4.46 15.83 -1.26
C THR A 37 3.59 14.60 -1.18
N ARG A 38 3.37 14.06 0.03
CA ARG A 38 2.40 12.98 0.25
C ARG A 38 1.00 13.50 -0.05
N GLN A 39 0.35 12.88 -1.03
CA GLN A 39 -1.05 13.15 -1.34
C GLN A 39 -1.93 12.44 -0.34
N TRP A 40 -1.94 11.11 -0.35
CA TRP A 40 -2.89 10.31 0.43
C TRP A 40 -2.16 9.29 1.29
N ARG A 41 -2.82 8.91 2.39
CA ARG A 41 -2.37 7.85 3.29
C ARG A 41 -3.53 6.93 3.63
N VAL A 42 -3.36 5.65 3.37
CA VAL A 42 -4.32 4.60 3.69
C VAL A 42 -3.68 3.61 4.65
N THR A 43 -4.39 3.25 5.71
CA THR A 43 -3.98 2.18 6.63
C THR A 43 -5.00 1.05 6.57
N ALA A 44 -4.58 -0.17 6.83
CA ALA A 44 -5.47 -1.33 6.88
C ALA A 44 -5.00 -2.30 7.96
N GLN A 45 -5.86 -3.21 8.41
CA GLN A 45 -5.42 -4.27 9.34
C GLN A 45 -4.60 -5.33 8.61
N GLN A 46 -5.00 -5.66 7.38
CA GLN A 46 -4.30 -6.62 6.54
C GLN A 46 -4.48 -6.29 5.06
N GLY A 47 -3.68 -6.94 4.24
CA GLY A 47 -3.82 -6.86 2.79
C GLY A 47 -3.12 -8.00 2.08
N TRP A 48 -3.26 -7.95 0.77
CA TRP A 48 -2.71 -8.92 -0.15
C TRP A 48 -2.23 -8.21 -1.42
N ILE A 49 -0.97 -8.44 -1.78
CA ILE A 49 -0.36 -8.00 -3.04
C ILE A 49 -0.40 -9.19 -3.99
N ALA A 50 -0.99 -9.00 -5.16
CA ALA A 50 -1.03 -10.02 -6.20
C ALA A 50 0.37 -10.42 -6.67
N ALA A 51 0.51 -11.63 -7.21
CA ALA A 51 1.82 -12.13 -7.65
C ALA A 51 2.42 -11.34 -8.82
N ASP A 52 1.57 -10.72 -9.64
CA ASP A 52 1.98 -9.79 -10.70
C ASP A 52 2.38 -8.39 -10.17
N GLN A 53 2.19 -8.16 -8.87
CA GLN A 53 2.42 -6.90 -8.17
C GLN A 53 1.64 -5.71 -8.75
N GLN A 54 0.61 -5.97 -9.56
CA GLN A 54 -0.23 -4.94 -10.17
C GLN A 54 -1.42 -4.56 -9.28
N TRP A 55 -1.83 -5.48 -8.41
CA TRP A 55 -3.02 -5.31 -7.57
C TRP A 55 -2.70 -5.44 -6.09
N VAL A 56 -3.32 -4.57 -5.30
CA VAL A 56 -3.33 -4.65 -3.84
C VAL A 56 -4.77 -4.62 -3.36
N ARG A 57 -5.12 -5.63 -2.56
CA ARG A 57 -6.37 -5.65 -1.80
C ARG A 57 -6.07 -5.31 -0.36
N LEU A 58 -6.77 -4.32 0.17
CA LEU A 58 -6.71 -3.95 1.58
C LEU A 58 -8.01 -4.34 2.26
N GLU A 59 -7.91 -4.80 3.50
CA GLU A 59 -9.06 -5.20 4.30
C GLU A 59 -9.11 -4.39 5.60
N GLU A 60 -10.32 -4.00 5.99
CA GLU A 60 -10.56 -3.12 7.15
C GLU A 60 -9.80 -1.80 7.04
N VAL A 61 -9.96 -1.14 5.88
CA VAL A 61 -9.29 0.11 5.55
C VAL A 61 -9.74 1.22 6.49
N ARG A 62 -8.75 1.91 7.07
CA ARG A 62 -8.89 3.22 7.70
C ARG A 62 -8.02 4.20 6.93
N GLY A 63 -8.64 5.14 6.24
CA GLY A 63 -7.95 6.18 5.51
C GLY A 63 -8.40 7.55 6.00
N THR A 64 -7.45 8.48 6.08
CA THR A 64 -7.77 9.91 6.06
C THR A 64 -7.61 10.38 4.63
N TYR A 65 -8.74 10.70 3.98
CA TYR A 65 -8.70 11.49 2.76
C TYR A 65 -8.34 12.93 3.18
N GLU A 66 -7.16 13.40 2.79
CA GLU A 66 -6.80 14.82 2.86
C GLU A 66 -6.91 15.39 1.44
N PRO A 67 -8.13 15.69 0.94
CA PRO A 67 -8.26 16.48 -0.27
C PRO A 67 -7.64 17.84 0.01
N LYS A 68 -6.67 18.26 -0.81
CA LYS A 68 -6.48 19.70 -0.98
C LYS A 68 -7.65 20.27 -1.81
N PRO A 69 -8.16 21.46 -1.45
CA PRO A 69 -9.20 22.15 -2.21
C PRO A 69 -8.75 22.50 -3.63
#